data_AF-A0A963KMC6-F1
#
_entry.id   AF-A0A963KMC6-F1
#
_cell.length_a   1.000
_cell.length_b   1.000
_cell.length_c   1.000
_cell.angle_alpha   90.00
_cell.angle_beta   90.00
_cell.angle_gamma   90.00
#
_symmetry.space_group_name_H-M   'P 1'
#
loop_
_entity.id
_entity.type
_entity.pdbx_description
1 polymer ?
#
loop_
_entity_poly.entity_id
_entity_poly.type
_entity_poly.pdbx_seq_one_letter_code
_entity_poly.pdbx_strand_id
1 'polypeptide(L)' 'MLASFSVSRRAGAFLVAGLLAACALPLAAQDWPNRPIKLIVPHSPGGATDAVARLVAQPLGEALGQSIVV' A
#
# COMPACT_ATOMS: atom_id res chain seq x y z
N MET A 1 -15.61 48.15 -22.52
CA MET A 1 -16.01 46.78 -22.95
C MET A 1 -14.85 45.76 -22.83
N LEU A 2 -14.00 45.83 -21.79
CA LEU A 2 -12.81 44.94 -21.67
C LEU A 2 -12.74 44.14 -20.36
N ALA A 3 -13.66 44.33 -19.41
CA ALA A 3 -13.65 43.61 -18.12
C ALA A 3 -14.22 42.17 -18.19
N SER A 4 -14.95 41.83 -19.26
CA SER A 4 -15.72 40.57 -19.37
C SER A 4 -14.85 39.32 -19.60
N PHE A 5 -13.65 39.47 -20.17
CA PHE A 5 -12.74 38.34 -20.46
C PHE A 5 -12.06 37.77 -19.19
N SER A 6 -12.03 38.53 -18.09
CA SER A 6 -11.40 38.11 -16.82
C SER A 6 -12.28 37.16 -16.00
N VAL A 7 -13.60 37.41 -15.99
CA VAL A 7 -14.58 36.61 -15.23
C VAL A 7 -14.75 35.22 -15.84
N SER A 8 -14.81 35.13 -17.16
CA SER A 8 -14.94 33.86 -17.90
C SER A 8 -13.71 32.95 -17.76
N ARG A 9 -12.50 33.52 -17.73
CA ARG A 9 -11.25 32.77 -17.46
C ARG A 9 -11.16 32.26 -16.02
N ARG A 10 -11.60 33.06 -15.04
CA ARG A 10 -11.66 32.67 -13.62
C ARG A 10 -12.68 31.56 -13.39
N ALA A 11 -13.85 31.65 -14.00
CA ALA A 11 -14.89 30.63 -13.93
C ALA A 11 -14.40 29.27 -14.46
N GLY A 12 -13.68 29.26 -15.59
CA GLY A 12 -13.04 28.05 -16.12
C GLY A 12 -12.01 27.45 -15.16
N ALA A 13 -11.17 28.28 -14.54
CA ALA A 13 -10.18 27.81 -13.56
C ALA A 13 -10.84 27.18 -12.32
N PHE A 14 -11.93 27.77 -11.81
CA PHE A 14 -12.68 27.20 -10.69
C PHE A 14 -13.37 25.88 -11.02
N LEU A 15 -13.90 25.72 -12.24
CA LEU A 15 -14.48 24.45 -12.69
C LEU A 15 -13.44 23.34 -12.78
N VAL A 16 -12.26 23.63 -13.33
CA VAL A 16 -11.16 22.65 -13.40
C VAL A 16 -10.66 22.27 -12.01
N ALA A 17 -10.47 23.25 -11.12
CA ALA A 17 -10.08 22.98 -9.74
C ALA A 17 -11.12 22.16 -8.97
N GLY A 18 -12.42 22.46 -9.18
CA GLY A 18 -13.52 21.69 -8.61
C GLY A 18 -13.57 20.25 -9.09
N LEU A 19 -13.33 20.00 -10.39
CA LEU A 19 -13.22 18.64 -10.93
C LEU A 19 -12.02 17.88 -10.34
N LEU A 20 -10.86 18.51 -10.23
CA LEU A 20 -9.67 17.88 -9.66
C LEU A 20 -9.86 17.52 -8.18
N ALA A 21 -10.50 18.41 -7.41
CA ALA A 21 -10.85 18.13 -6.02
C ALA A 21 -11.88 17.00 -5.88
N ALA A 22 -12.83 16.88 -6.82
CA ALA A 22 -13.80 15.78 -6.83
C ALA A 22 -13.16 14.42 -7.14
N CYS A 23 -12.02 14.40 -7.85
CA CYS A 23 -11.24 13.18 -8.10
C CYS A 23 -10.33 12.77 -6.93
N ALA A 24 -10.17 13.62 -5.91
CA ALA A 24 -9.38 13.30 -4.73
C ALA A 24 -10.17 12.40 -3.76
N LEU A 25 -10.35 11.13 -4.12
CA LEU A 25 -10.90 10.12 -3.22
C LEU A 25 -9.86 9.75 -2.15
N PRO A 26 -10.29 9.52 -0.88
CA PRO A 26 -9.40 9.01 0.14
C PRO A 26 -8.91 7.62 -0.28
N LEU A 27 -7.60 7.49 -0.50
CA LEU A 27 -6.97 6.21 -0.75
C LEU A 27 -6.71 5.53 0.60
N ALA A 28 -7.40 4.41 0.86
CA ALA A 28 -7.09 3.59 2.02
C ALA A 28 -5.73 2.91 1.79
N ALA A 29 -4.74 3.29 2.60
CA ALA A 29 -3.51 2.52 2.69
C ALA A 29 -3.85 1.10 3.14
N GLN A 30 -3.27 0.09 2.48
CA GLN A 30 -3.50 -1.28 2.90
C GLN A 30 -2.59 -1.62 4.07
N ASP A 31 -3.15 -2.27 5.08
CA ASP A 31 -2.38 -2.80 6.20
C ASP A 31 -1.48 -3.95 5.70
N TRP A 32 -0.22 -3.90 6.10
CA TRP A 32 0.73 -4.98 5.84
C TRP A 32 0.88 -5.83 7.10
N PRO A 33 0.94 -7.16 6.98
CA PRO A 33 0.84 -7.97 5.76
C PRO A 33 -0.62 -8.34 5.44
N ASN A 34 -0.98 -8.27 4.15
CA ASN A 34 -2.32 -8.61 3.65
C ASN A 34 -2.39 -10.01 3.01
N ARG A 35 -1.29 -10.76 3.05
CA ARG A 35 -1.14 -12.10 2.47
C ARG A 35 -0.03 -12.88 3.18
N PRO A 36 0.00 -14.22 3.07
CA PRO A 36 1.08 -15.03 3.60
C PRO A 36 2.46 -14.57 3.12
N ILE A 37 3.44 -14.59 4.02
CA ILE A 37 4.84 -14.21 3.74
C ILE A 37 5.63 -15.47 3.41
N LYS A 38 6.45 -15.41 2.35
CA LYS A 38 7.41 -16.47 2.04
C LYS A 38 8.76 -16.12 2.67
N LEU A 39 9.21 -16.93 3.63
CA LEU A 39 10.50 -16.81 4.28
C LEU A 39 11.52 -17.65 3.51
N ILE A 40 12.31 -17.00 2.65
CA ILE A 40 13.28 -17.70 1.81
C ILE A 40 14.51 -18.08 2.63
N VAL A 41 14.81 -19.38 2.72
CA VAL A 41 16.03 -19.91 3.32
C VAL A 41 16.98 -20.36 2.20
N PRO A 42 18.09 -19.65 1.94
CA PRO A 42 19.01 -19.98 0.84
C PRO A 42 20.00 -21.09 1.19
N HIS A 43 19.50 -22.16 1.82
CA HIS A 43 20.26 -23.34 2.21
C HIS A 43 19.46 -24.61 1.95
N SER A 44 20.10 -25.77 2.06
CA SER A 44 19.42 -27.06 1.91
C SER A 44 18.27 -27.21 2.92
N PRO A 45 17.11 -27.73 2.48
CA PRO A 45 15.99 -28.06 3.38
C PRO A 45 16.44 -29.00 4.50
N GLY A 46 15.93 -28.80 5.72
CA GLY A 46 16.29 -29.60 6.90
C GLY A 46 17.66 -29.28 7.52
N GLY A 47 18.43 -28.32 6.97
CA GLY A 47 19.65 -27.82 7.59
C GLY A 47 19.38 -26.94 8.81
N ALA A 48 20.44 -26.56 9.54
CA ALA A 48 20.33 -25.72 10.75
C ALA A 48 19.56 -24.40 10.49
N THR A 49 19.79 -23.76 9.33
CA THR A 49 19.11 -22.52 8.97
C THR A 49 17.61 -22.72 8.70
N ASP A 50 17.21 -23.82 8.05
CA ASP A 50 15.79 -24.16 7.83
C ASP A 50 15.10 -24.50 9.16
N ALA A 51 15.79 -25.20 10.07
CA ALA A 51 15.27 -25.49 11.41
C ALA A 51 15.01 -24.19 12.21
N VAL A 52 15.96 -23.26 12.23
CA VAL A 52 15.77 -21.95 12.89
C VAL A 52 14.65 -21.15 12.23
N ALA A 53 14.56 -21.14 10.91
CA ALA A 53 13.49 -20.46 10.19
C ALA A 53 12.11 -21.01 10.57
N ARG A 54 11.94 -22.33 10.67
CA ARG A 54 10.69 -22.97 11.12
C ARG A 54 10.34 -22.64 12.57
N LEU A 55 11.35 -22.57 13.45
CA LEU A 55 11.15 -22.19 14.85
C LEU A 55 10.65 -20.74 14.99
N VAL A 56 11.12 -19.82 14.16
CA VAL A 56 10.72 -18.40 14.20
C VAL A 56 9.43 -18.12 13.41
N ALA A 57 9.14 -18.92 12.37
CA ALA A 57 7.98 -18.71 11.50
C ALA A 57 6.65 -18.70 12.26
N GLN A 58 6.47 -19.57 13.25
CA GLN A 58 5.24 -19.65 14.03
C GLN A 58 4.98 -18.40 14.89
N PRO A 59 5.87 -18.00 15.83
CA PRO A 59 5.64 -16.80 16.65
C PRO A 59 5.59 -15.51 15.81
N LEU A 60 6.34 -15.45 14.70
CA LEU A 60 6.25 -14.32 13.77
C LEU A 60 4.89 -14.25 13.09
N GLY A 61 4.33 -15.39 12.69
CA GLY A 61 2.99 -15.45 12.10
C GLY A 61 1.89 -15.08 13.08
N GLU A 62 2.02 -15.48 14.34
CA GLU A 62 1.12 -15.07 15.44
C GLU A 62 1.18 -13.55 15.67
N ALA A 63 2.38 -12.97 15.70
CA ALA A 63 2.57 -11.53 15.90
C ALA A 63 2.06 -10.67 14.72
N LEU A 64 2.16 -11.19 13.49
CA LEU A 64 1.75 -10.48 12.27
C LEU A 64 0.32 -10.80 11.82
N GLY A 65 -0.34 -11.78 12.45
CA GLY A 65 -1.67 -12.25 12.04
C GLY A 65 -1.71 -12.88 10.65
N GLN A 66 -0.57 -13.32 10.12
CA GLN A 66 -0.43 -13.89 8.77
C GLN A 66 0.46 -15.12 8.79
N SER A 67 0.18 -16.07 7.89
CA SER A 67 1.01 -17.27 7.77
C SER A 67 2.40 -16.94 7.23
N ILE A 68 3.43 -17.55 7.81
CA ILE A 68 4.80 -17.55 7.31
C ILE A 68 5.09 -18.92 6.69
N VAL A 69 5.46 -18.94 5.42
CA VAL A 69 5.79 -20.15 4.65
C VAL A 69 7.30 -20.18 4.44
N VAL A 70 7.97 -21.19 5.01
CA VAL A 70 9.42 -21.41 4.90
C VAL A 70 9.73 -22.29 3.69
#